data_AF-A0A919THB1-F1
#
_entry.id   AF-A0A919THB1-F1
#
_cell.length_a   1.000
_cell.length_b   1.000
_cell.length_c   1.000
_cell.angle_alpha   90.00
_cell.angle_beta   90.00
_cell.angle_gamma   90.00
#
_symmetry.space_group_name_H-M   'P 1'
#
loop_
_entity.id
_entity.type
_entity.pdbx_description
1 polymer ?
#
loop_
_entity_poly.entity_id
_entity_poly.type
_entity_poly.pdbx_seq_one_letter_code
_entity_poly.pdbx_strand_id
1 'polypeptide(L)'
;MGRWEPGARERLVLAAVDLFTEQGYDATTVAQIAERAGVTKSTFFRHFPDKRELLVAGQETLSRLLTEGIAEAPAGACPLEAIAAGLERACSAMGPLNRELAPRLKAAVAASAELQERDALKSVSLAAAMTEALTARGVPGPTAALAGELGVLAFKRGFATWSESNHDTGEELARLTRAALDDLRAATASLG
;
A
#
# COMPACT_ATOMS: atom_id res chain seq x y z
N MET A 1 11.63 -13.18 31.62
CA MET A 1 10.28 -13.52 31.12
C MET A 1 9.86 -12.38 30.20
N GLY A 2 9.50 -12.71 28.95
CA GLY A 2 9.58 -11.84 27.77
C GLY A 2 8.87 -10.50 27.91
N ARG A 3 9.67 -9.43 27.89
CA ARG A 3 9.23 -8.06 27.70
C ARG A 3 8.72 -7.98 26.26
N TRP A 4 7.41 -7.82 26.06
CA TRP A 4 6.80 -7.72 24.74
C TRP A 4 7.37 -6.50 24.03
N GLU A 5 8.32 -6.72 23.13
CA GLU A 5 8.82 -5.74 22.17
C GLU A 5 7.71 -5.42 21.15
N PRO A 6 7.66 -4.18 20.61
CA PRO A 6 6.69 -3.78 19.59
C PRO A 6 6.57 -4.81 18.46
N GLY A 7 5.36 -5.01 17.96
CA GLY A 7 4.86 -6.23 17.33
C GLY A 7 5.84 -7.05 16.48
N ALA A 8 5.83 -8.38 16.68
CA ALA A 8 6.68 -9.33 15.96
C ALA A 8 6.54 -9.21 14.43
N ARG A 9 5.37 -8.79 13.96
CA ARG A 9 5.05 -8.60 12.55
C ARG A 9 5.83 -7.43 11.94
N GLU A 10 5.88 -6.30 12.63
CA GLU A 10 6.62 -5.10 12.23
C GLU A 10 8.12 -5.38 12.19
N ARG A 11 8.66 -6.06 13.22
CA ARG A 11 10.09 -6.45 13.25
C ARG A 11 10.47 -7.37 12.09
N LEU A 12 9.58 -8.30 11.73
CA LEU A 12 9.79 -9.18 10.57
C LEU A 12 9.85 -8.41 9.25
N VAL A 13 8.98 -7.40 9.06
CA VAL A 13 9.00 -6.55 7.86
C VAL A 13 10.30 -5.74 7.81
N LEU A 14 10.70 -5.11 8.92
CA LEU A 14 11.94 -4.34 8.99
C LEU A 14 13.17 -5.19 8.69
N ALA A 15 13.29 -6.35 9.35
CA ALA A 15 14.37 -7.30 9.12
C ALA A 15 14.44 -7.79 7.66
N ALA A 16 13.29 -7.99 7.03
CA ALA A 16 13.24 -8.39 5.62
C ALA A 16 13.73 -7.27 4.69
N VAL A 17 13.29 -6.03 4.90
CA VAL A 17 13.73 -4.88 4.10
C VAL A 17 15.24 -4.64 4.28
N ASP A 18 15.77 -4.80 5.50
CA ASP A 18 17.21 -4.82 5.82
C ASP A 18 17.96 -5.85 4.99
N LEU A 19 17.59 -7.12 5.10
CA LEU A 19 18.27 -8.19 4.38
C LEU A 19 18.12 -8.08 2.85
N PHE A 20 16.97 -7.65 2.35
CA PHE A 20 16.77 -7.43 0.91
C PHE A 20 17.68 -6.32 0.39
N THR A 21 17.97 -5.30 1.20
CA THR A 21 18.89 -4.21 0.85
C THR A 21 20.36 -4.68 0.94
N GLU A 22 20.69 -5.45 1.98
CA GLU A 22 22.07 -5.90 2.25
C GLU A 22 22.59 -6.94 1.23
N GLN A 23 21.76 -7.92 0.87
CA GLN A 23 22.19 -9.11 0.12
C GLN A 23 21.23 -9.51 -1.00
N GLY A 24 20.15 -8.76 -1.23
CA GLY A 24 19.14 -9.04 -2.24
C GLY A 24 18.03 -9.99 -1.77
N TYR A 25 16.90 -9.94 -2.47
CA TYR A 25 15.72 -10.75 -2.13
C TYR A 25 15.98 -12.25 -2.28
N ASP A 26 16.59 -12.70 -3.38
CA ASP A 26 16.76 -14.12 -3.68
C ASP A 26 17.71 -14.82 -2.69
N ALA A 27 18.79 -14.14 -2.28
CA ALA A 27 19.75 -14.66 -1.30
C ALA A 27 19.21 -14.66 0.15
N THR A 28 18.07 -14.01 0.40
CA THR A 28 17.49 -13.89 1.74
C THR A 28 16.52 -15.02 2.05
N THR A 29 16.71 -15.67 3.20
CA THR A 29 15.89 -16.78 3.69
C THR A 29 14.98 -16.36 4.85
N VAL A 30 13.87 -17.08 5.03
CA VAL A 30 12.98 -16.93 6.21
C VAL A 30 13.75 -17.14 7.53
N ALA A 31 14.79 -17.99 7.52
CA ALA A 31 15.63 -18.22 8.69
C ALA A 31 16.36 -16.94 9.12
N GLN A 32 17.04 -16.28 8.18
CA GLN A 32 17.79 -15.05 8.42
C GLN A 32 16.86 -13.92 8.85
N ILE A 33 15.67 -13.80 8.23
CA ILE A 33 14.68 -12.78 8.59
C ILE A 33 14.19 -13.00 10.04
N ALA A 34 13.83 -14.23 10.40
CA ALA A 34 13.36 -14.56 11.75
C ALA A 34 14.45 -14.29 12.80
N GLU A 35 15.69 -14.72 12.52
CA GLU A 35 16.84 -14.47 13.38
C GLU A 35 17.08 -12.97 13.59
N ARG A 36 17.11 -12.18 12.51
CA ARG A 36 17.30 -10.73 12.56
C ARG A 36 16.18 -10.01 13.31
N ALA A 37 14.94 -10.49 13.19
CA ALA A 37 13.78 -9.95 13.89
C ALA A 37 13.67 -10.41 15.36
N GLY A 38 14.59 -11.26 15.83
CA GLY A 38 14.57 -11.81 17.19
C GLY A 38 13.39 -12.76 17.45
N VAL A 39 12.93 -13.49 16.43
CA VAL A 39 11.81 -14.44 16.53
C VAL A 39 12.17 -15.81 15.95
N THR A 40 11.33 -16.81 16.21
CA THR A 40 11.50 -18.15 15.65
C THR A 40 10.90 -18.27 14.25
N LYS A 41 11.35 -19.26 13.45
CA LYS A 41 10.69 -19.62 12.18
C LYS A 41 9.21 -19.94 12.35
N SER A 42 8.83 -20.61 13.45
CA SER A 42 7.43 -20.89 13.75
C SER A 42 6.63 -19.59 13.97
N THR A 43 7.24 -18.59 14.61
CA THR A 43 6.61 -17.26 14.75
C THR A 43 6.49 -16.56 13.40
N PHE A 44 7.49 -16.66 12.53
CA PHE A 44 7.39 -16.16 11.16
C PHE A 44 6.17 -16.75 10.45
N PHE A 45 6.06 -18.08 10.40
CA PHE A 45 5.00 -18.77 9.66
C PHE A 45 3.59 -18.56 10.25
N ARG A 46 3.50 -18.14 11.52
CA ARG A 46 2.23 -17.70 12.12
C ARG A 46 1.75 -16.36 11.56
N HIS A 47 2.67 -15.50 11.10
CA HIS A 47 2.35 -14.18 10.57
C HIS A 47 2.32 -14.15 9.04
N PHE A 48 3.22 -14.88 8.38
CA PHE A 48 3.40 -14.85 6.94
C PHE A 48 3.63 -16.26 6.40
N PRO A 49 2.89 -16.70 5.37
CA PRO A 49 3.09 -18.03 4.79
C PRO A 49 4.45 -18.16 4.08
N ASP A 50 4.99 -17.06 3.56
CA ASP A 50 6.27 -17.00 2.86
C ASP A 50 6.89 -15.59 2.97
N LYS A 51 8.09 -15.39 2.40
CA LYS A 51 8.80 -14.09 2.47
C LYS A 51 8.27 -13.00 1.54
N ARG A 52 7.57 -13.35 0.45
CA ARG A 52 6.97 -12.33 -0.46
C ARG A 52 5.77 -11.65 0.19
N GLU A 53 5.05 -12.34 1.09
CA GLU A 53 3.93 -11.74 1.83
C GLU A 53 4.37 -10.59 2.77
N LEU A 54 5.67 -10.43 3.06
CA LEU A 54 6.18 -9.29 3.81
C LEU A 54 5.99 -7.96 3.06
N LEU A 55 6.01 -7.97 1.72
CA LEU A 55 5.79 -6.76 0.90
C LEU A 55 4.38 -6.19 1.02
N VAL A 56 3.44 -7.05 1.38
CA VAL A 56 2.00 -6.76 1.41
C VAL A 56 1.48 -6.77 2.84
N ALA A 57 2.38 -6.74 3.84
CA ALA A 57 1.99 -6.75 5.24
C ALA A 57 1.00 -5.60 5.57
N GLY A 58 1.10 -4.44 4.93
CA GLY A 58 0.15 -3.34 5.12
C GLY A 58 -1.13 -3.42 4.28
N GLN A 59 -1.26 -4.38 3.37
CA GLN A 59 -2.31 -4.39 2.33
C GLN A 59 -3.71 -4.49 2.90
N GLU A 60 -3.93 -5.36 3.90
CA GLU A 60 -5.26 -5.55 4.51
C GLU A 60 -5.72 -4.26 5.20
N THR A 61 -4.86 -3.66 6.02
CA THR A 61 -5.13 -2.37 6.67
C THR A 61 -5.39 -1.27 5.64
N LEU A 62 -4.57 -1.20 4.59
CA LEU A 62 -4.75 -0.22 3.50
C LEU A 62 -6.10 -0.39 2.80
N SER A 63 -6.44 -1.63 2.42
CA SER A 63 -7.70 -1.96 1.75
C SER A 63 -8.89 -1.59 2.63
N ARG A 64 -8.85 -1.93 3.92
CA ARG A 64 -9.89 -1.58 4.89
C ARG A 64 -10.05 -0.06 5.02
N LEU A 65 -8.96 0.70 5.15
CA LEU A 65 -9.03 2.15 5.27
C LEU A 65 -9.59 2.80 4.00
N LEU A 66 -9.21 2.29 2.81
CA LEU A 66 -9.76 2.76 1.54
C LEU A 66 -11.28 2.53 1.48
N THR A 67 -11.73 1.32 1.78
CA THR A 67 -13.16 0.96 1.69
C THR A 67 -14.00 1.69 2.74
N GLU A 68 -13.48 1.86 3.96
CA GLU A 68 -14.13 2.67 5.01
C GLU A 68 -14.28 4.13 4.57
N GLY A 69 -13.22 4.77 4.06
CA GLY A 69 -13.29 6.17 3.63
C GLY A 69 -14.21 6.36 2.42
N ILE A 70 -14.24 5.40 1.49
CA ILE A 70 -15.21 5.40 0.38
C ILE A 70 -16.64 5.27 0.92
N ALA A 71 -16.90 4.35 1.84
CA ALA A 71 -18.22 4.13 2.42
C ALA A 71 -18.73 5.35 3.20
N GLU A 72 -17.84 6.02 3.96
CA GLU A 72 -18.15 7.18 4.80
C GLU A 72 -18.25 8.51 4.01
N ALA A 73 -17.86 8.54 2.73
CA ALA A 73 -17.93 9.76 1.92
C ALA A 73 -19.37 10.31 1.81
N PRO A 74 -19.56 11.65 1.72
CA PRO A 74 -20.89 12.27 1.67
C PRO A 74 -21.82 11.65 0.62
N ALA A 75 -23.12 11.56 0.90
CA ALA A 75 -24.08 10.88 0.01
C ALA A 75 -24.15 11.46 -1.42
N GLY A 76 -23.86 12.76 -1.58
CA GLY A 76 -23.82 13.43 -2.88
C GLY A 76 -22.45 13.42 -3.57
N ALA A 77 -21.42 12.81 -2.96
CA ALA A 77 -20.08 12.76 -3.52
C ALA A 77 -20.05 11.97 -4.83
N CYS A 78 -19.45 12.54 -5.87
CA CYS A 78 -19.19 11.81 -7.10
C CYS A 78 -18.15 10.68 -6.86
N PRO A 79 -18.03 9.69 -7.77
CA PRO A 79 -17.16 8.54 -7.54
C PRO A 79 -15.70 8.89 -7.21
N LEU A 80 -15.12 9.90 -7.86
CA LEU A 80 -13.75 10.32 -7.60
C LEU A 80 -13.59 11.10 -6.27
N GLU A 81 -14.64 11.75 -5.78
CA GLU A 81 -14.64 12.35 -4.44
C GLU A 81 -14.70 11.26 -3.36
N ALA A 82 -15.48 10.20 -3.58
CA ALA A 82 -15.49 9.04 -2.68
C ALA A 82 -14.15 8.30 -2.67
N ILE A 83 -13.52 8.10 -3.84
CA ILE A 83 -12.14 7.57 -3.93
C ILE A 83 -11.16 8.43 -3.14
N ALA A 84 -11.26 9.76 -3.28
CA ALA A 84 -10.37 10.67 -2.56
C ALA A 84 -10.54 10.61 -1.04
N ALA A 85 -11.76 10.48 -0.54
CA ALA A 85 -12.00 10.27 0.89
C ALA A 85 -11.36 8.96 1.40
N GLY A 86 -11.46 7.88 0.60
CA GLY A 86 -10.74 6.63 0.85
C GLY A 86 -9.22 6.82 0.89
N LEU A 87 -8.67 7.48 -0.13
CA LEU A 87 -7.23 7.73 -0.25
C LEU A 87 -6.71 8.62 0.88
N GLU A 88 -7.44 9.67 1.25
CA GLU A 88 -7.10 10.55 2.37
C GLU A 88 -6.99 9.76 3.67
N ARG A 89 -8.03 8.99 4.02
CA ARG A 89 -8.03 8.12 5.22
C ARG A 89 -6.86 7.14 5.23
N ALA A 90 -6.60 6.50 4.09
CA ALA A 90 -5.50 5.56 3.93
C ALA A 90 -4.12 6.23 4.07
N CYS A 91 -3.93 7.40 3.46
CA CYS A 91 -2.66 8.12 3.47
C CYS A 91 -2.36 8.73 4.84
N SER A 92 -3.38 9.23 5.56
CA SER A 92 -3.23 9.74 6.92
C SER A 92 -2.78 8.68 7.93
N ALA A 93 -3.00 7.40 7.64
CA ALA A 93 -2.50 6.29 8.44
C ALA A 93 -1.04 5.91 8.14
N MET A 94 -0.41 6.51 7.12
CA MET A 94 1.00 6.29 6.79
C MET A 94 1.88 7.26 7.57
N GLY A 95 2.91 6.70 8.21
CA GLY A 95 3.86 7.45 9.04
C GLY A 95 5.28 7.46 8.48
N PRO A 96 6.25 8.00 9.25
CA PRO A 96 7.64 8.12 8.84
C PRO A 96 8.28 6.79 8.42
N LEU A 97 7.92 5.69 9.10
CA LEU A 97 8.41 4.35 8.77
C LEU A 97 8.02 3.91 7.35
N ASN A 98 6.82 4.28 6.88
CA ASN A 98 6.40 3.98 5.51
C ASN A 98 7.28 4.71 4.48
N ARG A 99 7.69 5.96 4.79
CA ARG A 99 8.55 6.79 3.94
C ARG A 99 9.95 6.18 3.84
N GLU A 100 10.52 5.83 5.00
CA GLU A 100 11.87 5.28 5.12
C GLU A 100 12.01 3.96 4.34
N LEU A 101 11.01 3.09 4.43
CA LEU A 101 11.05 1.78 3.77
C LEU A 101 10.71 1.85 2.28
N ALA A 102 10.03 2.90 1.81
CA ALA A 102 9.52 2.97 0.44
C ALA A 102 10.60 2.83 -0.65
N PRO A 103 11.74 3.57 -0.62
CA PRO A 103 12.78 3.41 -1.65
C PRO A 103 13.38 2.00 -1.66
N ARG A 104 13.50 1.38 -0.48
CA ARG A 104 14.11 0.05 -0.29
C ARG A 104 13.18 -1.05 -0.81
N LEU A 105 11.90 -0.94 -0.51
CA LEU A 105 10.86 -1.82 -1.07
C LEU A 105 10.77 -1.66 -2.60
N LYS A 106 10.81 -0.43 -3.12
CA LYS A 106 10.82 -0.15 -4.57
C LYS A 106 12.02 -0.82 -5.25
N ALA A 107 13.21 -0.70 -4.67
CA ALA A 107 14.42 -1.34 -5.19
C ALA A 107 14.32 -2.88 -5.15
N ALA A 108 13.83 -3.46 -4.05
CA ALA A 108 13.64 -4.91 -3.92
C ALA A 108 12.65 -5.44 -4.98
N VAL A 109 11.50 -4.76 -5.16
CA VAL A 109 10.51 -5.12 -6.19
C VAL A 109 11.11 -5.02 -7.59
N ALA A 110 11.85 -3.95 -7.91
CA ALA A 110 12.47 -3.80 -9.22
C ALA A 110 13.48 -4.93 -9.54
N ALA A 111 14.12 -5.49 -8.53
CA ALA A 111 15.17 -6.50 -8.67
C ALA A 111 14.66 -7.95 -8.78
N SER A 112 13.37 -8.23 -8.56
CA SER A 112 12.84 -9.61 -8.54
C SER A 112 11.50 -9.74 -9.25
N ALA A 113 11.42 -10.64 -10.24
CA ALA A 113 10.17 -10.94 -10.96
C ALA A 113 9.07 -11.46 -10.02
N GLU A 114 9.41 -12.30 -9.03
CA GLU A 114 8.46 -12.80 -8.03
C GLU A 114 7.83 -11.64 -7.24
N LEU A 115 8.62 -10.63 -6.90
CA LEU A 115 8.13 -9.46 -6.18
C LEU A 115 7.31 -8.52 -7.07
N GLN A 116 7.68 -8.39 -8.36
CA GLN A 116 6.89 -7.63 -9.34
C GLN A 116 5.50 -8.25 -9.52
N GLU A 117 5.43 -9.58 -9.67
CA GLU A 117 4.16 -10.31 -9.76
C GLU A 117 3.30 -10.07 -8.52
N ARG A 118 3.91 -10.11 -7.33
CA ARG A 118 3.17 -9.92 -6.07
C ARG A 118 2.66 -8.48 -5.90
N ASP A 119 3.44 -7.47 -6.29
CA ASP A 119 3.03 -6.06 -6.27
C ASP A 119 1.94 -5.76 -7.31
N ALA A 120 2.01 -6.38 -8.49
CA ALA A 120 0.95 -6.30 -9.48
C ALA A 120 -0.36 -6.87 -8.92
N LEU A 121 -0.33 -8.06 -8.31
CA LEU A 121 -1.51 -8.66 -7.69
C LEU A 121 -2.07 -7.79 -6.56
N LYS A 122 -1.21 -7.20 -5.72
CA LYS A 122 -1.61 -6.24 -4.68
C LYS A 122 -2.39 -5.07 -5.28
N SER A 123 -1.90 -4.52 -6.38
CA SER A 123 -2.53 -3.39 -7.07
C SER A 123 -3.92 -3.74 -7.59
N VAL A 124 -4.05 -4.91 -8.22
CA VAL A 124 -5.34 -5.44 -8.71
C VAL A 124 -6.33 -5.61 -7.55
N SER A 125 -5.89 -6.19 -6.42
CA SER A 125 -6.76 -6.35 -5.25
C SER A 125 -7.25 -5.00 -4.67
N LEU A 126 -6.42 -3.96 -4.68
CA LEU A 126 -6.84 -2.63 -4.22
C LEU A 126 -7.87 -1.99 -5.17
N ALA A 127 -7.66 -2.09 -6.49
CA ALA A 127 -8.62 -1.61 -7.48
C ALA A 127 -9.97 -2.31 -7.33
N ALA A 128 -9.96 -3.64 -7.14
CA ALA A 128 -11.17 -4.42 -6.89
C ALA A 128 -11.90 -3.98 -5.62
N ALA A 129 -11.19 -3.82 -4.49
CA ALA A 129 -11.80 -3.38 -3.24
C ALA A 129 -12.47 -2.00 -3.35
N MET A 130 -11.83 -1.05 -4.04
CA MET A 130 -12.42 0.28 -4.27
C MET A 130 -13.62 0.20 -5.22
N THR A 131 -13.55 -0.66 -6.25
CA THR A 131 -14.66 -0.90 -7.19
C THR A 131 -15.87 -1.46 -6.47
N GLU A 132 -15.67 -2.44 -5.58
CA GLU A 132 -16.74 -3.04 -4.77
C GLU A 132 -17.35 -2.01 -3.83
N ALA A 133 -16.52 -1.19 -3.15
CA ALA A 133 -17.00 -0.14 -2.26
C ALA A 133 -17.82 0.94 -2.99
N LEU A 134 -17.42 1.36 -4.19
CA LEU A 134 -18.19 2.28 -5.02
C LEU A 134 -19.49 1.64 -5.54
N THR A 135 -19.43 0.36 -5.93
CA THR A 135 -20.63 -0.39 -6.36
C THR A 135 -21.66 -0.48 -5.24
N ALA A 136 -21.20 -0.70 -3.99
CA ALA A 136 -22.06 -0.69 -2.80
C ALA A 136 -22.71 0.68 -2.55
N ARG A 137 -22.14 1.78 -3.07
CA ARG A 137 -22.73 3.12 -3.07
C ARG A 137 -23.68 3.38 -4.24
N GLY A 138 -23.96 2.38 -5.07
CA GLY A 138 -24.83 2.49 -6.25
C GLY A 138 -24.15 3.08 -7.50
N VAL A 139 -22.82 3.18 -7.51
CA VAL A 139 -22.09 3.62 -8.72
C VAL A 139 -22.15 2.51 -9.78
N PRO A 140 -22.46 2.81 -11.06
CA PRO A 140 -22.46 1.81 -12.12
C PRO A 140 -21.11 1.12 -12.28
N GLY A 141 -21.12 -0.20 -12.50
CA GLY A 141 -19.92 -1.05 -12.54
C GLY A 141 -18.76 -0.52 -13.40
N PRO A 142 -18.97 -0.11 -14.67
CA PRO A 142 -17.89 0.44 -15.50
C PRO A 142 -17.26 1.72 -14.92
N THR A 143 -18.08 2.60 -14.35
CA THR A 143 -17.62 3.85 -13.71
C THR A 143 -16.88 3.55 -12.41
N ALA A 144 -17.38 2.60 -11.61
CA ALA A 144 -16.73 2.16 -10.38
C ALA A 144 -15.35 1.54 -10.66
N ALA A 145 -15.25 0.68 -11.68
CA ALA A 145 -14.01 0.04 -12.10
C ALA A 145 -12.97 1.07 -12.55
N LEU A 146 -13.36 2.00 -13.43
CA LEU A 146 -12.47 3.08 -13.86
C LEU A 146 -12.00 3.95 -12.68
N ALA A 147 -12.92 4.34 -11.79
CA ALA A 147 -12.57 5.14 -10.62
C ALA A 147 -11.61 4.40 -9.66
N GLY A 148 -11.78 3.08 -9.48
CA GLY A 148 -10.88 2.24 -8.70
C GLY A 148 -9.46 2.21 -9.30
N GLU A 149 -9.34 2.03 -10.61
CA GLU A 149 -8.03 2.05 -11.30
C GLU A 149 -7.35 3.42 -11.22
N LEU A 150 -8.11 4.51 -11.41
CA LEU A 150 -7.59 5.87 -11.23
C LEU A 150 -7.13 6.09 -9.78
N GLY A 151 -7.84 5.56 -8.79
CA GLY A 151 -7.45 5.60 -7.38
C GLY A 151 -6.11 4.90 -7.12
N VAL A 152 -5.90 3.70 -7.67
CA VAL A 152 -4.62 2.97 -7.54
C VAL A 152 -3.49 3.77 -8.18
N LEU A 153 -3.71 4.31 -9.38
CA LEU A 153 -2.69 5.08 -10.09
C LEU A 153 -2.35 6.40 -9.37
N ALA A 154 -3.36 7.10 -8.84
CA ALA A 154 -3.18 8.29 -8.03
C ALA A 154 -2.37 7.99 -6.76
N PHE A 155 -2.69 6.90 -6.06
CA PHE A 155 -1.95 6.45 -4.89
C PHE A 155 -0.48 6.17 -5.22
N LYS A 156 -0.20 5.38 -6.27
CA LYS A 156 1.17 5.06 -6.69
C LYS A 156 1.98 6.30 -7.04
N ARG A 157 1.39 7.26 -7.76
CA ARG A 157 2.04 8.54 -8.11
C ARG A 157 2.35 9.37 -6.88
N GLY A 158 1.34 9.59 -6.02
CA GLY A 158 1.51 10.35 -4.78
C GLY A 158 2.55 9.72 -3.85
N PHE A 159 2.51 8.39 -3.69
CA PHE A 159 3.46 7.66 -2.86
C PHE A 159 4.89 7.73 -3.37
N ALA A 160 5.10 7.62 -4.70
CA ALA A 160 6.42 7.77 -5.30
C ALA A 160 7.01 9.17 -5.03
N THR A 161 6.24 10.22 -5.31
CA THR A 161 6.67 11.61 -5.06
C THR A 161 6.92 11.87 -3.57
N TRP A 162 6.03 11.39 -2.70
CA TRP A 162 6.17 11.55 -1.25
C TRP A 162 7.45 10.87 -0.71
N SER A 163 7.74 9.65 -1.17
CA SER A 163 8.93 8.89 -0.74
C SER A 163 10.26 9.55 -1.10
N GLU A 164 10.27 10.41 -2.13
CA GLU A 164 11.44 11.16 -2.59
C GLU A 164 11.49 12.58 -1.96
N SER A 165 10.39 13.06 -1.39
CA SER A 165 10.28 14.38 -0.74
C SER A 165 10.87 14.38 0.67
N ASN A 166 11.26 15.55 1.20
CA ASN A 166 11.82 15.70 2.55
C ASN A 166 10.78 15.86 3.69
N HIS A 167 9.50 15.64 3.41
CA HIS A 167 8.39 15.86 4.35
C HIS A 167 7.85 14.51 4.85
N ASP A 168 7.58 14.41 6.16
CA ASP A 168 7.32 13.13 6.83
C ASP A 168 5.86 12.89 7.22
N THR A 169 4.92 13.74 6.76
CA THR A 169 3.51 13.65 7.19
C THR A 169 2.65 12.87 6.20
N GLY A 170 1.75 12.04 6.73
CA GLY A 170 0.71 11.38 5.92
C GLY A 170 -0.25 12.38 5.26
N GLU A 171 -0.39 13.58 5.83
CA GLU A 171 -1.12 14.70 5.23
C GLU A 171 -0.50 15.14 3.89
N GLU A 172 0.83 15.18 3.80
CA GLU A 172 1.53 15.49 2.56
C GLU A 172 1.25 14.42 1.50
N LEU A 173 1.33 13.15 1.88
CA LEU A 173 0.99 12.04 1.00
C LEU A 173 -0.46 12.15 0.49
N ALA A 174 -1.41 12.42 1.39
CA ALA A 174 -2.82 12.60 1.02
C ALA A 174 -2.99 13.72 0.00
N ARG A 175 -2.30 14.85 0.20
CA ARG A 175 -2.31 16.00 -0.73
C ARG A 175 -1.73 15.63 -2.10
N LEU A 176 -0.57 14.97 -2.14
CA LEU A 176 0.08 14.53 -3.38
C LEU A 176 -0.78 13.53 -4.14
N THR A 177 -1.37 12.56 -3.44
CA THR A 177 -2.29 11.59 -4.01
C THR A 177 -3.56 12.25 -4.54
N ARG A 178 -4.11 13.25 -3.84
CA ARG A 178 -5.26 14.02 -4.32
C ARG A 178 -4.94 14.80 -5.60
N ALA A 179 -3.81 15.51 -5.63
CA ALA A 179 -3.36 16.22 -6.82
C ALA A 179 -3.18 15.26 -8.02
N ALA A 180 -2.57 14.09 -7.79
CA ALA A 180 -2.43 13.08 -8.82
C ALA A 180 -3.79 12.55 -9.33
N LEU A 181 -4.80 12.42 -8.46
CA LEU A 181 -6.14 12.01 -8.86
C LEU A 181 -6.84 13.07 -9.73
N ASP A 182 -6.69 14.35 -9.36
CA ASP A 182 -7.26 15.47 -10.10
C ASP A 182 -6.60 15.60 -11.50
N ASP A 183 -5.28 15.41 -11.60
CA ASP A 183 -4.56 15.36 -12.88
C ASP A 183 -5.03 14.20 -13.76
N LEU A 184 -5.23 13.01 -13.17
CA LEU A 184 -5.72 11.83 -13.88
C LEU A 184 -7.15 12.01 -14.38
N ARG A 185 -8.00 12.69 -13.61
CA ARG A 185 -9.36 13.07 -14.03
C ARG A 185 -9.31 14.03 -15.22
N ALA A 186 -8.46 15.06 -15.18
CA ALA A 186 -8.30 16.00 -16.28
C ALA A 186 -7.77 15.31 -17.54
N ALA A 187 -6.78 14.43 -17.38
CA ALA A 187 -6.21 13.64 -18.48
C ALA A 187 -7.27 12.72 -19.11
N THR A 188 -8.07 12.01 -18.32
CA THR A 188 -9.14 11.14 -18.85
C THR A 188 -10.21 11.93 -19.59
N ALA A 189 -10.60 13.12 -19.11
CA ALA A 189 -11.55 14.00 -19.81
C ALA A 189 -11.00 14.54 -21.15
N SER A 190 -9.67 14.61 -21.31
CA SER A 190 -9.04 15.05 -22.57
C SER A 190 -8.94 13.96 -23.65
N LEU A 191 -9.26 12.70 -23.32
CA LEU A 191 -9.17 11.57 -24.26
C LEU A 191 -10.35 11.48 -25.24
N GLY A 192 -11.43 12.26 -25.05
CA GLY A 192 -12.59 12.30 -25.94
C GLY A 192 -13.85 12.85 -25.29
#